data_AF-A0A662T597-F1
#
_entry.id   AF-A0A662T597-F1
#
_cell.length_a   1.000
_cell.length_b   1.000
_cell.length_c   1.000
_cell.angle_alpha   90.00
_cell.angle_beta   90.00
_cell.angle_gamma   90.00
#
_symmetry.space_group_name_H-M   'P 1'
#
loop_
_entity.id
_entity.type
_entity.pdbx_description
1 polymer ?
#
loop_
_entity_poly.entity_id
_entity_poly.type
_entity_poly.pdbx_seq_one_letter_code
_entity_poly.pdbx_strand_id
1 'polypeptide(L)' 'MLYVDSNIFLYPAIYKLETVEEARESKEFLLKISEGLIEACTATITWDEVVWVVRKIFGLNPSIELGRKFLEFPNLKLLN' A
#
# COMPACT_ATOMS: atom_id res chain seq x y z
N MET A 1 -2.75 5.12 -16.70
CA MET A 1 -2.77 4.18 -15.57
C MET A 1 -1.38 3.62 -15.26
N LEU A 2 -0.86 3.89 -14.06
CA LEU A 2 0.41 3.34 -13.56
C LEU A 2 0.16 2.05 -12.76
N TYR A 3 1.03 1.05 -12.92
CA TYR A 3 1.00 -0.14 -12.07
C TYR A 3 1.76 0.11 -10.77
N VAL A 4 1.15 -0.19 -9.63
CA VAL A 4 1.70 0.02 -8.29
C VAL A 4 2.10 -1.32 -7.68
N ASP A 5 3.39 -1.44 -7.39
CA ASP A 5 3.99 -2.63 -6.75
C ASP A 5 3.70 -2.69 -5.23
N SER A 6 3.84 -3.87 -4.62
CA SER A 6 3.64 -4.07 -3.18
C SER A 6 4.54 -3.19 -2.33
N ASN A 7 5.76 -2.91 -2.79
CA ASN A 7 6.70 -2.07 -2.04
C ASN A 7 6.17 -0.67 -1.75
N ILE A 8 5.43 -0.06 -2.68
CA ILE A 8 4.84 1.27 -2.46
C ILE A 8 3.88 1.28 -1.26
N PHE A 9 3.18 0.17 -1.01
CA PHE A 9 2.31 0.04 0.17
C PHE A 9 3.09 -0.36 1.43
N LEU A 10 4.09 -1.22 1.29
CA LEU A 10 4.87 -1.76 2.40
C LEU A 10 5.77 -0.73 3.06
N TYR A 11 6.43 0.11 2.27
CA TYR A 11 7.39 1.08 2.79
C TYR A 11 6.80 2.01 3.86
N PRO A 12 5.67 2.72 3.61
CA PRO A 12 5.06 3.56 4.62
C PRO A 12 4.34 2.78 5.74
N ALA A 13 4.06 1.48 5.53
CA ALA A 13 3.46 0.62 6.55
C ALA A 13 4.50 0.07 7.55
N ILE A 14 5.76 -0.10 7.12
CA ILE A 14 6.82 -0.74 7.91
C ILE A 14 7.80 0.27 8.50
N TYR A 15 8.20 1.28 7.71
CA TYR A 15 9.28 2.19 8.08
C TYR A 15 8.76 3.52 8.63
N LYS A 16 9.60 4.16 9.46
CA LYS A 16 9.33 5.51 9.97
C LYS A 16 9.59 6.54 8.88
N LEU A 17 8.56 7.34 8.59
CA LEU A 17 8.54 8.34 7.51
C LEU A 17 9.60 9.43 7.70
N GLU A 18 10.02 9.68 8.94
CA GLU A 18 11.02 10.70 9.27
C GLU A 18 12.46 10.20 9.00
N THR A 19 12.64 8.91 8.77
CA THR A 19 13.97 8.27 8.68
C THR A 19 14.24 7.56 7.36
N VAL A 20 13.19 7.12 6.65
CA VAL A 20 13.30 6.40 5.39
C VAL A 20 12.59 7.21 4.32
N GLU A 21 13.39 7.76 3.40
CA GLU A 21 12.92 8.68 2.36
C GLU A 21 11.89 8.01 1.45
N GLU A 22 12.16 6.78 1.03
CA GLU A 22 11.30 6.00 0.16
C GLU A 22 9.92 5.73 0.81
N ALA A 23 9.85 5.67 2.14
CA ALA A 23 8.59 5.53 2.86
C ALA A 23 7.78 6.82 2.85
N ARG A 24 8.44 7.97 2.98
CA ARG A 24 7.81 9.28 2.83
C ARG A 24 7.30 9.49 1.41
N GLU A 25 8.13 9.23 0.41
CA GLU A 25 7.76 9.36 -1.01
C GLU A 25 6.62 8.41 -1.40
N SER A 26 6.68 7.16 -0.95
CA SER A 26 5.61 6.19 -1.19
C SER A 26 4.29 6.63 -0.57
N LYS A 27 4.31 7.19 0.65
CA LYS A 27 3.10 7.75 1.27
C LYS A 27 2.53 8.92 0.48
N GLU A 28 3.39 9.85 0.04
CA GLU A 28 2.95 11.00 -0.77
C GLU A 28 2.37 10.55 -2.13
N PHE A 29 2.98 9.52 -2.74
CA PHE A 29 2.48 8.94 -3.97
C PHE A 29 1.12 8.25 -3.78
N LEU A 30 0.96 7.46 -2.72
CA LEU A 30 -0.33 6.85 -2.35
C LEU A 30 -1.40 7.92 -2.07
N LEU A 31 -1.04 9.02 -1.41
CA LEU A 31 -1.98 10.12 -1.17
C LEU A 31 -2.49 10.71 -2.50
N LYS A 32 -1.59 10.99 -3.45
CA LYS A 32 -1.96 11.47 -4.79
C LYS A 32 -2.87 10.50 -5.55
N ILE A 33 -2.65 9.18 -5.41
CA ILE A 33 -3.57 8.18 -5.95
C ILE A 33 -4.93 8.32 -5.27
N SER A 34 -4.98 8.33 -3.93
CA SER A 34 -6.24 8.39 -3.18
C SER A 34 -7.05 9.65 -3.47
N GLU A 35 -6.40 10.77 -3.81
CA GLU A 35 -7.02 12.03 -4.21
C GLU A 35 -7.47 12.05 -5.68
N GLY A 36 -7.15 11.00 -6.46
CA GLY A 36 -7.49 10.90 -7.88
C GLY A 36 -6.57 11.72 -8.80
N LEU A 37 -5.46 12.25 -8.27
CA LEU A 37 -4.47 13.00 -9.06
C LEU A 37 -3.62 12.09 -9.95
N ILE A 38 -3.53 10.81 -9.60
CA ILE A 38 -2.79 9.78 -10.35
C ILE A 38 -3.72 8.60 -10.59
N GLU A 39 -3.95 8.28 -11.87
CA GLU A 39 -4.66 7.07 -12.25
C GLU A 39 -3.74 5.85 -12.09
N ALA A 40 -4.07 4.97 -11.15
CA ALA A 40 -3.24 3.83 -10.77
C ALA A 40 -4.02 2.51 -10.69
N CYS A 41 -3.30 1.41 -10.87
CA CYS A 41 -3.80 0.07 -10.69
C CYS A 41 -2.79 -0.84 -9.98
N THR A 42 -3.27 -1.96 -9.48
CA THR A 42 -2.42 -3.05 -8.96
C THR A 42 -3.15 -4.38 -9.10
N ALA A 43 -2.49 -5.49 -8.81
CA ALA A 43 -3.09 -6.84 -8.90
C ALA A 43 -3.58 -7.33 -7.53
N THR A 44 -4.52 -8.28 -7.53
CA THR A 44 -4.98 -8.92 -6.28
C THR A 44 -3.84 -9.63 -5.53
N ILE A 45 -2.81 -10.12 -6.22
CA ILE A 45 -1.65 -10.74 -5.58
C ILE A 45 -0.84 -9.73 -4.73
N THR A 46 -0.83 -8.45 -5.12
CA THR A 46 -0.18 -7.38 -4.36
C THR A 46 -0.84 -7.19 -2.99
N TRP A 47 -2.16 -7.34 -2.90
CA TRP A 47 -2.85 -7.31 -1.60
C TRP A 47 -2.39 -8.45 -0.69
N ASP A 48 -2.28 -9.68 -1.23
CA ASP A 48 -1.84 -10.85 -0.47
C ASP A 48 -0.39 -10.69 0.04
N GLU A 49 0.52 -10.23 -0.83
CA GLU A 49 1.90 -9.92 -0.46
C GLU A 49 1.96 -8.89 0.68
N VAL A 50 1.22 -7.79 0.57
CA VAL A 50 1.19 -6.72 1.57
C VAL A 50 0.69 -7.25 2.92
N VAL A 51 -0.44 -7.95 2.92
CA VAL A 51 -1.03 -8.54 4.13
C VAL A 51 -0.08 -9.56 4.76
N TRP A 52 0.53 -10.43 3.95
CA TRP A 52 1.43 -11.45 4.42
C TRP A 52 2.68 -10.86 5.09
N VAL A 53 3.35 -9.88 4.45
CA VAL A 53 4.53 -9.23 5.02
C VAL A 53 4.19 -8.53 6.33
N VAL A 54 3.09 -7.77 6.36
CA VAL A 54 2.66 -7.04 7.57
C VAL A 54 2.30 -8.01 8.70
N ARG A 55 1.70 -9.16 8.37
CA ARG A 55 1.44 -10.23 9.35
C ARG A 55 2.72 -10.79 9.94
N LYS A 56 3.77 -10.94 9.14
CA LYS A 56 5.07 -11.46 9.60
C LYS A 56 5.80 -10.48 10.52
N ILE A 57 5.63 -9.18 10.30
CA ILE A 57 6.35 -8.14 11.07
C ILE A 57 5.55 -7.71 12.30
N PHE A 58 4.26 -7.44 12.15
CA PHE A 58 3.41 -6.82 13.17
C PHE A 58 2.34 -7.74 13.76
N GLY A 59 2.19 -8.95 13.21
CA GLY A 59 1.22 -9.94 13.69
C GLY A 59 -0.15 -9.83 13.04
N LEU A 60 -1.09 -10.63 13.56
CA LEU A 60 -2.38 -10.87 12.92
C LEU A 60 -3.26 -9.62 12.81
N ASN A 61 -3.53 -8.94 13.94
CA ASN A 61 -4.50 -7.84 13.95
C ASN A 61 -4.09 -6.66 13.04
N PRO A 62 -2.83 -6.17 13.06
CA PRO A 62 -2.40 -5.11 12.15
C PRO A 62 -2.51 -5.53 10.67
N SER A 63 -2.24 -6.80 10.36
CA SER A 63 -2.37 -7.29 8.97
C SER A 63 -3.80 -7.31 8.46
N ILE A 64 -4.77 -7.63 9.32
CA ILE A 64 -6.20 -7.59 8.98
C ILE A 64 -6.64 -6.15 8.76
N GLU A 65 -6.25 -5.23 9.66
CA GLU A 65 -6.61 -3.81 9.54
C GLU A 65 -6.04 -3.19 8.27
N LEU A 66 -4.76 -3.43 7.98
CA LEU A 66 -4.12 -2.93 6.78
C LEU A 66 -4.73 -3.55 5.51
N GLY A 67 -4.97 -4.86 5.52
CA GLY A 67 -5.61 -5.56 4.41
C GLY A 67 -6.99 -4.99 4.07
N ARG A 68 -7.79 -4.62 5.09
CA ARG A 68 -9.07 -3.94 4.90
C ARG A 68 -8.89 -2.55 4.28
N LYS A 69 -7.96 -1.74 4.81
CA LYS A 69 -7.65 -0.41 4.27
C LYS A 69 -7.19 -0.45 2.81
N PHE A 70 -6.41 -1.47 2.43
CA PHE A 70 -5.96 -1.65 1.05
C PHE A 70 -7.13 -1.92 0.09
N LEU A 71 -8.07 -2.79 0.47
CA LEU A 71 -9.23 -3.10 -0.37
C LEU A 71 -10.22 -1.92 -0.47
N GLU A 72 -10.24 -1.05 0.54
CA GLU A 72 -11.02 0.19 0.58
C GLU A 72 -10.26 1.39 -0.03
N PHE A 73 -9.06 1.19 -0.60
CA PHE A 73 -8.21 2.28 -1.04
C PHE A 73 -8.84 3.06 -2.21
N PRO A 74 -9.15 4.35 -2.04
CA PRO A 74 -9.82 5.14 -3.08
C PRO A 74 -8.98 5.25 -4.35
N ASN A 75 -9.65 5.29 -5.50
CA ASN A 75 -9.05 5.60 -6.81
C ASN A 75 -7.89 4.67 -7.24
N LEU A 76 -7.78 3.48 -6.63
CA LEU A 76 -6.87 2.42 -7.03
C LEU A 76 -7.65 1.28 -7.68
N LYS A 77 -7.35 0.98 -8.95
CA LYS A 77 -8.01 -0.11 -9.67
C LYS A 77 -7.33 -1.45 -9.39
N LEU A 78 -8.09 -2.44 -8.92
CA LEU A 78 -7.62 -3.82 -8.84
C LEU A 78 -7.81 -4.52 -10.19
N LEU A 79 -6.72 -5.09 -10.70
CA LEU A 79 -6.69 -5.93 -11.89
C LEU A 79 -6.73 -7.39 -11.46
N ASN A 80 -7.50 -8.18 -12.19
CA ASN A 80 -7.60 -9.63 -12.05
C ASN A 80 -6.89 -10.31 -13.22
#